data_AF-A0A1G8S0I9-F1
#
_entry.id   AF-A0A1G8S0I9-F1
#
_cell.length_a   1.000
_cell.length_b   1.000
_cell.length_c   1.000
_cell.angle_alpha   90.00
_cell.angle_beta   90.00
_cell.angle_gamma   90.00
#
_symmetry.space_group_name_H-M   'P 1'
#
loop_
_entity.id
_entity.type
_entity.pdbx_description
1 polymer ?
#
loop_
_entity_poly.entity_id
_entity_poly.type
_entity_poly.pdbx_seq_one_letter_code
_entity_poly.pdbx_strand_id
1 'polypeptide(L)'
;MKMKWLTPVLVLLAIFAFATCAQAETKEWGEEINVPADKVWHIEFNTELKASSVNPSTVIIKNENGERVPDLDISLMEDGKTVKVDSKVDYPVDTKYTLHILDNIESRFGNKALKEKVELTFHVSKEFQTVTLNGLDDWELGTSYDTLREGVQNAQNGQVIIKNGSVLWAPEGSQLATDAFTVFYNDASLTSQSTYVSGQTELDYVRSHNEAIEAEIAGRTVFVKPEDVTFIPEAYQKGESYYKNAGGTLQHTIYRPLSESYATYSYGKAPASMDEGETVTSWDGRTFNGEEAKFFNHMDLRRQSHYTGEMLDEYISSRVPDSPLIGHGDAFVKVGEEYGINALYLMAHAIHESAWGKSRIAQDKNNLFGIDAHDGNAYEAAMEYESFEASIRYLVEEKLTKQYLVEDGSYFNGYTLGNKSTGMNVKYASDPYWGQKIAGHMYMADQHLGGYDQKLLEDEDYVAEKFEEESDDENNGDQPADEGKAE
;
A
#
# COMPACT_ATOMS: atom_id res chain seq x y z
N MET A 1 -21.26 -8.63 -37.88
CA MET A 1 -22.19 -8.60 -36.73
C MET A 1 -21.45 -7.90 -35.60
N LYS A 2 -21.51 -6.57 -35.55
CA LYS A 2 -20.75 -5.75 -34.59
C LYS A 2 -21.59 -5.63 -33.32
N MET A 3 -21.11 -6.24 -32.24
CA MET A 3 -21.73 -6.21 -30.92
C MET A 3 -21.37 -4.87 -30.28
N LYS A 4 -22.38 -4.01 -30.10
CA LYS A 4 -22.28 -2.79 -29.30
C LYS A 4 -22.38 -3.18 -27.83
N TRP A 5 -21.33 -2.94 -27.06
CA TRP A 5 -21.40 -2.88 -25.60
C TRP A 5 -20.57 -1.67 -25.17
N LEU A 6 -21.26 -0.57 -24.91
CA LEU A 6 -20.83 0.51 -24.03
C LEU A 6 -22.11 0.92 -23.30
N THR A 7 -22.25 0.44 -22.07
CA THR A 7 -23.25 0.94 -21.13
C THR A 7 -22.83 2.37 -20.80
N PRO A 8 -23.62 3.41 -21.11
CA PRO A 8 -23.25 4.76 -20.71
C PRO A 8 -23.30 4.83 -19.19
N VAL A 9 -22.18 5.22 -18.58
CA VAL A 9 -22.13 5.60 -17.17
C VAL A 9 -23.03 6.84 -17.01
N LEU A 10 -24.18 6.65 -16.37
CA LEU A 10 -25.11 7.73 -16.05
C LEU A 10 -24.51 8.56 -14.91
N VAL A 11 -23.72 9.58 -15.24
CA VAL A 11 -23.30 10.59 -14.27
C VAL A 11 -24.48 11.53 -14.02
N LEU A 12 -25.11 11.38 -12.85
CA LEU A 12 -26.19 12.24 -12.35
C LEU A 12 -25.57 13.46 -11.66
N LEU A 13 -25.83 14.65 -12.19
CA LEU A 13 -25.41 15.92 -11.57
C LEU A 13 -26.56 16.46 -10.70
N ALA A 14 -26.45 16.32 -9.38
CA ALA A 14 -27.48 16.75 -8.44
C ALA A 14 -27.23 18.18 -7.90
N ILE A 15 -28.18 19.10 -8.15
CA ILE A 15 -28.19 20.46 -7.61
C ILE A 15 -28.99 20.51 -6.30
N PHE A 16 -28.28 20.68 -5.18
CA PHE A 16 -28.90 20.98 -3.88
C PHE A 16 -29.01 22.49 -3.67
N ALA A 17 -30.14 23.10 -4.07
CA ALA A 17 -30.45 24.47 -3.68
C ALA A 17 -30.92 24.50 -2.21
N PHE A 18 -30.02 24.79 -1.28
CA PHE A 18 -30.38 25.03 0.13
C PHE A 18 -31.25 26.30 0.24
N ALA A 19 -32.53 26.09 0.51
CA ALA A 19 -33.43 27.13 0.99
C ALA A 19 -33.58 26.98 2.51
N THR A 20 -32.61 27.48 3.28
CA THR A 20 -32.76 28.27 4.52
C THR A 20 -31.40 28.40 5.24
N CYS A 21 -30.93 29.64 5.42
CA CYS A 21 -29.77 30.11 6.21
C CYS A 21 -28.49 29.25 6.29
N ALA A 22 -27.46 29.63 5.53
CA ALA A 22 -26.06 29.83 5.93
C ALA A 22 -25.30 30.35 4.68
N GLN A 23 -24.24 31.15 4.86
CA GLN A 23 -23.45 31.75 3.79
C GLN A 23 -23.04 30.72 2.73
N ALA A 24 -23.32 31.03 1.46
CA ALA A 24 -22.86 30.24 0.33
C ALA A 24 -21.42 30.64 0.03
N GLU A 25 -20.47 29.75 0.34
CA GLU A 25 -19.33 29.58 -0.56
C GLU A 25 -19.93 29.20 -1.92
N THR A 26 -19.60 29.96 -2.96
CA THR A 26 -19.91 29.58 -4.34
C THR A 26 -19.30 28.21 -4.56
N LYS A 27 -20.14 27.17 -4.61
CA LYS A 27 -19.72 25.81 -4.91
C LYS A 27 -19.41 25.78 -6.41
N GLU A 28 -18.21 26.25 -6.80
CA GLU A 28 -17.71 26.05 -8.15
C GLU A 28 -17.68 24.55 -8.40
N TRP A 29 -18.35 24.09 -9.45
CA TRP A 29 -18.26 22.69 -9.84
C TRP A 29 -16.85 22.49 -10.38
N GLY A 30 -16.18 21.43 -9.91
CA GLY A 30 -14.84 21.09 -10.36
C GLY A 30 -14.78 20.91 -11.89
N GLU A 31 -13.57 20.86 -12.42
CA GLU A 31 -13.35 20.61 -13.84
C GLU A 31 -13.50 19.12 -14.16
N GLU A 32 -14.31 18.79 -15.15
CA GLU A 32 -14.46 17.42 -15.66
C GLU A 32 -13.57 17.23 -16.89
N ILE A 33 -12.80 16.15 -16.93
CA ILE A 33 -11.92 15.85 -18.08
C ILE A 33 -12.28 14.49 -18.68
N ASN A 34 -11.71 14.17 -19.85
CA ASN A 34 -12.06 12.96 -20.61
C ASN A 34 -13.57 12.84 -20.94
N VAL A 35 -14.26 13.97 -21.17
CA VAL A 35 -15.67 13.96 -21.56
C VAL A 35 -15.82 13.50 -23.01
N PRO A 36 -16.68 12.53 -23.33
CA PRO A 36 -16.84 12.05 -24.70
C PRO A 36 -17.52 13.09 -25.59
N ALA A 37 -17.21 13.05 -26.88
CA ALA A 37 -17.72 14.01 -27.87
C ALA A 37 -19.25 13.96 -28.07
N ASP A 38 -19.91 12.85 -27.71
CA ASP A 38 -21.36 12.67 -27.80
C ASP A 38 -22.07 12.84 -26.43
N LYS A 39 -21.43 13.52 -25.46
CA LYS A 39 -21.94 13.67 -24.10
C LYS A 39 -23.34 14.31 -24.06
N VAL A 40 -24.28 13.57 -23.46
CA VAL A 40 -25.60 14.07 -23.06
C VAL A 40 -25.60 14.35 -21.56
N TRP A 41 -25.96 15.57 -21.18
CA TRP A 41 -26.03 15.99 -19.77
C TRP A 41 -27.42 15.75 -19.20
N HIS A 42 -27.46 15.21 -17.98
CA HIS A 42 -28.66 15.06 -17.18
C HIS A 42 -28.44 15.83 -15.87
N ILE A 43 -29.06 17.01 -15.78
CA ILE A 43 -28.87 17.96 -14.69
C ILE A 43 -30.10 17.85 -13.79
N GLU A 44 -29.94 17.25 -12.61
CA GLU A 44 -31.00 17.08 -11.63
C GLU A 44 -31.10 18.28 -10.70
N PHE A 45 -32.31 18.77 -10.49
CA PHE A 45 -32.63 19.84 -9.54
C PHE A 45 -33.37 19.26 -8.32
N ASN A 46 -33.09 19.81 -7.14
CA ASN A 46 -33.79 19.41 -5.91
C ASN A 46 -35.30 19.79 -5.86
N THR A 47 -35.79 20.53 -6.85
CA THR A 47 -37.18 20.97 -6.95
C THR A 47 -37.70 20.79 -8.38
N GLU A 48 -39.01 20.58 -8.52
CA GLU A 48 -39.62 20.57 -9.85
C GLU A 48 -39.49 21.95 -10.50
N LEU A 49 -39.17 21.96 -11.79
CA LEU A 49 -38.94 23.14 -12.60
C LEU A 49 -40.19 23.52 -13.39
N LYS A 50 -40.32 24.83 -13.64
CA LYS A 50 -41.31 25.35 -14.57
C LYS A 50 -40.81 25.09 -15.98
N ALA A 51 -41.51 24.24 -16.73
CA ALA A 51 -41.11 23.81 -18.08
C ALA A 51 -40.76 24.97 -19.04
N SER A 52 -41.48 26.10 -18.97
CA SER A 52 -41.21 27.26 -19.83
C SER A 52 -39.90 28.00 -19.52
N SER A 53 -39.32 27.79 -18.32
CA SER A 53 -38.04 28.36 -17.92
C SER A 53 -36.83 27.51 -18.36
N VAL A 54 -37.05 26.30 -18.89
CA VAL A 54 -36.01 25.37 -19.35
C VAL A 54 -35.85 25.52 -20.85
N ASN A 55 -34.81 26.23 -21.31
CA ASN A 55 -34.62 26.54 -22.73
C ASN A 55 -33.17 27.02 -23.03
N PRO A 56 -32.78 27.20 -24.31
CA PRO A 56 -31.44 27.66 -24.70
C PRO A 56 -31.03 29.08 -24.27
N SER A 57 -31.88 29.82 -23.57
CA SER A 57 -31.53 31.10 -22.94
C SER A 57 -31.21 30.97 -21.46
N THR A 58 -31.57 29.85 -20.81
CA THR A 58 -31.35 29.59 -19.39
C THR A 58 -30.32 28.49 -19.15
N VAL A 59 -30.15 27.57 -20.11
CA VAL A 59 -29.09 26.56 -20.11
C VAL A 59 -28.29 26.71 -21.40
N ILE A 60 -26.99 26.93 -21.29
CA ILE A 60 -26.10 27.17 -22.44
C ILE A 60 -24.78 26.45 -22.23
N ILE A 61 -24.12 26.09 -23.32
CA ILE A 61 -22.73 25.62 -23.30
C ILE A 61 -21.90 26.58 -24.13
N LYS A 62 -20.74 26.99 -23.62
CA LYS A 62 -19.76 27.81 -24.33
C LYS A 62 -18.44 27.09 -24.46
N ASN A 63 -17.72 27.34 -25.55
CA ASN A 63 -16.31 26.91 -25.68
C ASN A 63 -15.36 27.88 -24.95
N GLU A 64 -14.07 27.57 -24.95
CA GLU A 64 -12.99 28.40 -24.39
C GLU A 64 -12.93 29.84 -24.92
N ASN A 65 -13.40 30.09 -26.14
CA ASN A 65 -13.48 31.43 -26.73
C ASN A 65 -14.74 32.20 -26.30
N GLY A 66 -15.60 31.59 -25.47
CA GLY A 66 -16.87 32.15 -25.01
C GLY A 66 -18.00 32.05 -26.03
N GLU A 67 -17.79 31.34 -27.14
CA GLU A 67 -18.80 31.13 -28.19
C GLU A 67 -19.79 30.05 -27.77
N ARG A 68 -21.08 30.25 -28.06
CA ARG A 68 -22.11 29.28 -27.71
C ARG A 68 -22.05 28.07 -28.64
N VAL A 69 -22.15 26.87 -28.07
CA VAL A 69 -22.40 25.64 -28.84
C VAL A 69 -23.79 25.76 -29.50
N PRO A 70 -23.88 25.67 -30.84
CA PRO A 70 -25.16 25.75 -31.53
C PRO A 70 -25.97 24.46 -31.36
N ASP A 71 -27.26 24.52 -31.69
CA ASP A 71 -28.12 23.33 -31.89
C ASP A 71 -28.26 22.38 -30.67
N LEU A 72 -28.18 22.92 -29.45
CA LEU A 72 -28.53 22.20 -28.23
C LEU A 72 -30.04 21.93 -28.15
N ASP A 73 -30.41 20.67 -27.95
CA ASP A 73 -31.75 20.26 -27.54
C ASP A 73 -31.82 20.23 -26.01
N ILE A 74 -32.65 21.12 -25.46
CA ILE A 74 -32.80 21.32 -24.01
C ILE A 74 -34.23 21.01 -23.64
N SER A 75 -34.42 20.00 -22.79
CA SER A 75 -35.75 19.53 -22.42
C SER A 75 -35.82 19.17 -20.93
N LEU A 76 -37.00 19.38 -20.34
CA LEU A 76 -37.32 18.91 -19.00
C LEU A 76 -37.87 17.48 -19.08
N MET A 77 -37.30 16.56 -18.31
CA MET A 77 -37.72 15.16 -18.26
C MET A 77 -39.05 14.99 -17.50
N GLU A 78 -39.64 13.79 -17.58
CA GLU A 78 -40.95 13.47 -17.01
C GLU A 78 -41.02 13.62 -15.48
N ASP A 79 -39.88 13.50 -14.79
CA ASP A 79 -39.78 13.72 -13.34
C ASP A 79 -39.98 15.20 -12.94
N GLY A 80 -39.98 16.11 -13.92
CA GLY A 80 -40.08 17.55 -13.71
C GLY A 80 -38.86 18.18 -13.04
N LYS A 81 -37.80 17.43 -12.77
CA LYS A 81 -36.62 17.84 -12.00
C LYS A 81 -35.32 17.74 -12.78
N THR A 82 -35.28 16.90 -13.82
CA THR A 82 -34.06 16.66 -14.58
C THR A 82 -34.11 17.38 -15.92
N VAL A 83 -33.12 18.23 -16.19
CA VAL A 83 -32.93 18.87 -17.49
C VAL A 83 -31.95 18.03 -18.32
N LYS A 84 -32.41 17.56 -19.47
CA LYS A 84 -31.58 16.91 -20.48
C LYS A 84 -31.02 17.98 -21.41
N VAL A 85 -29.69 18.00 -21.59
CA VAL A 85 -29.00 18.84 -22.59
C VAL A 85 -28.27 17.92 -23.55
N ASP A 86 -28.70 17.95 -24.81
CA ASP A 86 -28.23 17.05 -25.86
C ASP A 86 -27.74 17.88 -27.05
N SER A 87 -26.47 17.73 -27.42
CA SER A 87 -25.94 18.42 -28.60
C SER A 87 -26.28 17.61 -29.85
N LYS A 88 -26.89 18.24 -30.85
CA LYS A 88 -27.23 17.55 -32.11
C LYS A 88 -26.00 17.20 -32.96
N VAL A 89 -24.85 17.77 -32.62
CA VAL A 89 -23.55 17.49 -33.23
C VAL A 89 -22.53 17.19 -32.14
N ASP A 90 -21.61 16.27 -32.44
CA ASP A 90 -20.53 15.94 -31.51
C ASP A 90 -19.72 17.19 -31.18
N TYR A 91 -19.35 17.33 -29.91
CA TYR A 91 -18.42 18.37 -29.48
C TYR A 91 -17.05 18.12 -30.12
N PRO A 92 -16.39 19.14 -30.68
CA PRO A 92 -14.98 19.07 -31.00
C PRO A 92 -14.15 18.57 -29.80
N VAL A 93 -13.29 17.59 -30.06
CA VAL A 93 -12.33 17.05 -29.08
C VAL A 93 -11.17 18.00 -28.86
N ASP A 94 -10.39 17.75 -27.81
CA ASP A 94 -9.27 18.57 -27.34
C ASP A 94 -9.67 20.02 -27.08
N THR A 95 -10.92 20.22 -26.64
CA THR A 95 -11.52 21.55 -26.48
C THR A 95 -12.16 21.68 -25.10
N LYS A 96 -11.96 22.84 -24.47
CA LYS A 96 -12.60 23.21 -23.20
C LYS A 96 -13.97 23.85 -23.42
N TYR A 97 -14.92 23.48 -22.58
CA TYR A 97 -16.27 24.04 -22.55
C TYR A 97 -16.69 24.40 -21.12
N THR A 98 -17.69 25.27 -21.04
CA THR A 98 -18.40 25.57 -19.79
C THR A 98 -19.89 25.45 -20.02
N LEU A 99 -20.54 24.57 -19.25
CA LEU A 99 -21.99 24.50 -19.15
C LEU A 99 -22.44 25.53 -18.12
N HIS A 100 -23.36 26.42 -18.52
CA HIS A 100 -23.93 27.44 -17.67
C HIS A 100 -25.43 27.19 -17.47
N ILE A 101 -25.85 27.19 -16.21
CA ILE A 101 -27.25 27.27 -15.79
C ILE A 101 -27.45 28.67 -15.25
N LEU A 102 -28.22 29.50 -15.94
CA LEU A 102 -28.42 30.89 -15.57
C LEU A 102 -29.50 31.03 -14.50
N ASP A 103 -29.47 32.17 -13.80
CA ASP A 103 -30.30 32.48 -12.64
C ASP A 103 -31.80 32.68 -12.95
N ASN A 104 -32.19 32.61 -14.22
CA ASN A 104 -33.57 32.76 -14.68
C ASN A 104 -34.31 31.43 -14.90
N ILE A 105 -33.72 30.29 -14.54
CA ILE A 105 -34.43 29.01 -14.43
C ILE A 105 -35.32 29.01 -13.17
N GLU A 106 -36.58 28.61 -13.29
CA GLU A 106 -37.59 28.80 -12.24
C GLU A 106 -38.11 27.46 -11.68
N SER A 107 -38.30 27.41 -10.36
CA SER A 107 -39.10 26.36 -9.73
C SER A 107 -40.56 26.46 -10.18
N ARG A 108 -41.20 25.31 -10.37
CA ARG A 108 -42.65 25.18 -10.56
C ARG A 108 -43.43 25.79 -9.39
N PHE A 109 -42.83 25.80 -8.20
CA PHE A 109 -43.47 26.28 -6.97
C PHE A 109 -42.98 27.68 -6.59
N GLY A 110 -43.90 28.65 -6.63
CA GLY A 110 -43.72 29.94 -5.95
C GLY A 110 -42.89 31.01 -6.66
N ASN A 111 -42.75 30.97 -8.01
CA ASN A 111 -41.98 31.94 -8.81
C ASN A 111 -40.57 32.20 -8.24
N LYS A 112 -39.91 31.14 -7.77
CA LYS A 112 -38.54 31.23 -7.25
C LYS A 112 -37.59 30.83 -8.36
N ALA A 113 -36.83 31.80 -8.87
CA ALA A 113 -35.72 31.56 -9.77
C ALA A 113 -34.51 31.02 -9.00
N LEU A 114 -33.56 30.43 -9.72
CA LEU A 114 -32.26 30.06 -9.17
C LEU A 114 -31.57 31.32 -8.63
N LYS A 115 -30.94 31.22 -7.45
CA LYS A 115 -30.41 32.40 -6.76
C LYS A 115 -29.18 33.00 -7.45
N GLU A 116 -28.40 32.15 -8.10
CA GLU A 116 -27.14 32.48 -8.76
C GLU A 116 -26.90 31.51 -9.91
N LYS A 117 -26.15 31.94 -10.93
CA LYS A 117 -25.76 31.04 -12.01
C LYS A 117 -24.89 29.90 -11.48
N VAL A 118 -25.00 28.73 -12.09
CA VAL A 118 -24.14 27.58 -11.83
C VAL A 118 -23.34 27.28 -13.09
N GLU A 119 -22.05 27.00 -12.92
CA GLU A 119 -21.12 26.74 -14.02
C GLU A 119 -20.39 25.43 -13.78
N LEU A 120 -20.26 24.63 -14.84
CA LEU A 120 -19.47 23.40 -14.88
C LEU A 120 -18.49 23.49 -16.04
N THR A 121 -17.22 23.43 -15.73
CA THR A 121 -16.17 23.37 -16.74
C THR A 121 -15.91 21.92 -17.12
N PHE A 122 -15.76 21.65 -18.42
CA PHE A 122 -15.41 20.32 -18.89
C PHE A 122 -14.53 20.33 -20.13
N HIS A 123 -13.70 19.30 -20.28
CA HIS A 123 -12.83 19.07 -21.43
C HIS A 123 -13.29 17.87 -22.21
N VAL A 124 -13.61 18.09 -23.48
CA VAL A 124 -13.96 17.02 -24.40
C VAL A 124 -12.68 16.45 -24.97
N SER A 125 -12.49 15.15 -24.86
CA SER A 125 -11.33 14.47 -25.41
C SER A 125 -11.69 13.03 -25.80
N LYS A 126 -10.78 12.39 -26.52
CA LYS A 126 -10.77 10.93 -26.66
C LYS A 126 -10.31 10.27 -25.36
N GLU A 127 -10.23 8.95 -25.38
CA GLU A 127 -9.98 8.11 -24.21
C GLU A 127 -8.62 8.37 -23.53
N PHE A 128 -7.56 8.58 -24.31
CA PHE A 128 -6.20 8.82 -23.79
C PHE A 128 -5.75 10.21 -24.17
N GLN A 129 -5.22 10.99 -23.22
CA GLN A 129 -4.83 12.37 -23.49
C GLN A 129 -3.39 12.63 -23.06
N THR A 130 -2.60 13.23 -23.93
CA THR A 130 -1.27 13.74 -23.54
C THR A 130 -1.45 14.95 -22.64
N VAL A 131 -0.59 15.08 -21.63
CA VAL A 131 -0.48 16.29 -20.82
C VAL A 131 0.99 16.68 -20.67
N THR A 132 1.24 17.98 -20.60
CA THR A 132 2.56 18.52 -20.33
C THR A 132 2.62 18.89 -18.85
N LEU A 133 3.57 18.29 -18.12
CA LEU A 133 3.68 18.50 -16.68
C LEU A 133 4.39 19.82 -16.35
N ASN A 134 3.73 20.66 -15.56
CA ASN A 134 4.32 21.83 -14.89
C ASN A 134 4.67 21.52 -13.41
N GLY A 135 4.08 20.47 -12.86
CA GLY A 135 4.35 19.82 -11.59
C GLY A 135 3.71 18.43 -11.59
N LEU A 136 3.81 17.69 -10.47
CA LEU A 136 3.18 16.36 -10.39
C LEU A 136 1.64 16.44 -10.40
N ASP A 137 1.07 17.47 -9.79
CA ASP A 137 -0.38 17.74 -9.75
C ASP A 137 -0.80 18.95 -10.59
N ASP A 138 0.09 19.44 -11.46
CA ASP A 138 -0.14 20.62 -12.30
C ASP A 138 0.29 20.33 -13.74
N TRP A 139 -0.67 20.40 -14.66
CA TRP A 139 -0.44 20.01 -16.04
C TRP A 139 -1.33 20.75 -17.03
N GLU A 140 -0.84 20.84 -18.26
CA GLU A 140 -1.56 21.39 -19.40
C GLU A 140 -2.05 20.26 -20.31
N LEU A 141 -3.36 20.26 -20.60
CA LEU A 141 -3.98 19.28 -21.48
C LEU A 141 -3.52 19.46 -22.93
N GLY A 142 -3.16 18.34 -23.56
CA GLY A 142 -2.72 18.26 -24.95
C GLY A 142 -3.68 17.45 -25.83
N THR A 143 -3.13 16.88 -26.90
CA THR A 143 -3.88 16.08 -27.88
C THR A 143 -4.34 14.76 -27.29
N SER A 144 -5.55 14.34 -27.66
CA SER A 144 -6.11 13.04 -27.27
C SER A 144 -6.17 12.02 -28.41
N TYR A 145 -6.22 10.74 -28.04
CA TYR A 145 -6.07 9.57 -28.88
C TYR A 145 -7.08 8.48 -28.50
N ASP A 146 -7.48 7.66 -29.47
CA ASP A 146 -8.42 6.56 -29.25
C ASP A 146 -7.72 5.35 -28.60
N THR A 147 -6.40 5.25 -28.72
CA THR A 147 -5.61 4.16 -28.14
C THR A 147 -4.40 4.68 -27.38
N LEU A 148 -4.07 4.01 -26.28
CA LEU A 148 -2.84 4.29 -25.52
C LEU A 148 -1.61 4.24 -26.41
N ARG A 149 -1.52 3.26 -27.31
CA ARG A 149 -0.39 3.09 -28.23
C ARG A 149 -0.17 4.33 -29.11
N GLU A 150 -1.24 4.89 -29.66
CA GLU A 150 -1.13 6.11 -30.47
C GLU A 150 -0.67 7.29 -29.62
N GLY A 151 -1.20 7.41 -28.40
CA GLY A 151 -0.74 8.42 -27.44
C GLY A 151 0.76 8.29 -27.16
N VAL A 152 1.24 7.09 -26.84
CA VAL A 152 2.66 6.83 -26.52
C VAL A 152 3.55 7.13 -27.72
N GLN A 153 3.13 6.78 -28.94
CA GLN A 153 3.91 7.02 -30.16
C GLN A 153 4.05 8.51 -30.51
N ASN A 154 3.12 9.36 -30.05
CA ASN A 154 3.10 10.78 -30.35
C ASN A 154 3.46 11.67 -29.14
N ALA A 155 3.65 11.08 -27.95
CA ALA A 155 4.04 11.80 -26.74
C ALA A 155 5.41 12.47 -26.95
N GLN A 156 5.48 13.74 -26.59
CA GLN A 156 6.69 14.55 -26.67
C GLN A 156 7.48 14.51 -25.35
N ASN A 157 8.72 15.00 -25.37
CA ASN A 157 9.52 15.10 -24.16
C ASN A 157 8.82 15.97 -23.10
N GLY A 158 8.79 15.50 -21.85
CA GLY A 158 8.06 16.16 -20.75
C GLY A 158 6.55 15.90 -20.74
N GLN A 159 6.03 15.06 -21.64
CA GLN A 159 4.63 14.66 -21.63
C GLN A 159 4.41 13.30 -21.01
N VAL A 160 3.28 13.16 -20.35
CA VAL A 160 2.70 11.90 -19.88
C VAL A 160 1.33 11.70 -20.51
N ILE A 161 0.72 10.53 -20.33
CA ILE A 161 -0.63 10.24 -20.83
C ILE A 161 -1.55 9.98 -19.66
N ILE A 162 -2.65 10.71 -19.63
CA ILE A 162 -3.73 10.53 -18.67
C ILE A 162 -4.91 9.77 -19.26
N LYS A 163 -5.67 9.14 -18.37
CA LYS A 163 -7.01 8.62 -18.63
C LYS A 163 -7.86 8.87 -17.40
N ASN A 164 -9.02 9.51 -17.59
CA ASN A 164 -9.96 9.87 -16.52
C ASN A 164 -9.30 10.65 -15.36
N GLY A 165 -8.34 11.52 -15.67
CA GLY A 165 -7.64 12.35 -14.69
C GLY A 165 -6.45 11.71 -13.97
N SER A 166 -6.20 10.43 -14.19
CA SER A 166 -5.03 9.74 -13.64
C SER A 166 -3.97 9.53 -14.70
N VAL A 167 -2.70 9.71 -14.34
CA VAL A 167 -1.57 9.40 -15.23
C VAL A 167 -1.51 7.88 -15.41
N LEU A 168 -1.71 7.43 -16.64
CA LEU A 168 -1.70 6.02 -17.01
C LEU A 168 -0.34 5.59 -17.55
N TRP A 169 0.41 6.49 -18.18
CA TRP A 169 1.73 6.21 -18.76
C TRP A 169 2.67 7.40 -18.59
N ALA A 170 3.93 7.10 -18.31
CA ALA A 170 5.02 8.06 -18.33
C ALA A 170 6.24 7.50 -19.11
N PRO A 171 7.17 8.36 -19.56
CA PRO A 171 8.40 7.93 -20.23
C PRO A 171 9.25 6.96 -19.39
N GLU A 172 10.07 6.16 -20.07
CA GLU A 172 11.08 5.29 -19.45
C GLU A 172 11.98 6.10 -18.49
N GLY A 173 12.38 5.49 -17.37
CA GLY A 173 13.14 6.16 -16.31
C GLY A 173 12.26 6.88 -15.28
N SER A 174 10.94 6.95 -15.46
CA SER A 174 10.02 7.46 -14.44
C SER A 174 9.92 6.49 -13.26
N GLN A 175 9.92 7.04 -12.04
CA GLN A 175 9.58 6.31 -10.83
C GLN A 175 8.05 6.19 -10.71
N LEU A 176 7.59 5.19 -9.97
CA LEU A 176 6.18 4.99 -9.65
C LEU A 176 6.04 4.81 -8.14
N ALA A 177 5.10 5.51 -7.52
CA ALA A 177 4.87 5.46 -6.08
C ALA A 177 3.39 5.30 -5.75
N THR A 178 3.06 4.57 -4.67
CA THR A 178 1.69 4.48 -4.17
C THR A 178 1.29 5.73 -3.39
N ASP A 179 0.07 6.21 -3.60
CA ASP A 179 -0.40 7.44 -2.94
C ASP A 179 -0.85 7.16 -1.50
N ALA A 180 -1.51 6.03 -1.29
CA ALA A 180 -2.09 5.61 -0.02
C ALA A 180 -2.01 4.08 0.13
N PHE A 181 -2.84 3.51 1.02
CA PHE A 181 -3.04 2.06 1.03
C PHE A 181 -3.54 1.60 -0.35
N THR A 182 -2.75 0.78 -1.03
CA THR A 182 -2.99 0.40 -2.42
C THR A 182 -3.09 -1.11 -2.54
N VAL A 183 -4.13 -1.57 -3.22
CA VAL A 183 -4.33 -2.99 -3.53
C VAL A 183 -3.73 -3.29 -4.89
N PHE A 184 -2.98 -4.39 -4.96
CA PHE A 184 -2.45 -4.92 -6.21
C PHE A 184 -3.27 -6.11 -6.69
N TYR A 185 -3.29 -6.29 -8.01
CA TYR A 185 -4.07 -7.30 -8.71
C TYR A 185 -3.14 -8.27 -9.46
N ASN A 186 -3.67 -9.46 -9.77
CA ASN A 186 -2.93 -10.53 -10.44
C ASN A 186 -2.76 -10.29 -11.95
N ASP A 187 -3.63 -9.48 -12.55
CA ASP A 187 -3.60 -9.15 -13.97
C ASP A 187 -4.27 -7.79 -14.26
N ALA A 188 -4.15 -7.34 -15.50
CA ALA A 188 -4.68 -6.07 -15.98
C ALA A 188 -6.23 -5.97 -15.99
N SER A 189 -6.97 -7.05 -15.66
CA SER A 189 -8.42 -6.96 -15.48
C SER A 189 -8.82 -6.30 -14.16
N LEU A 190 -7.89 -6.21 -13.20
CA LEU A 190 -8.11 -5.60 -11.89
C LEU A 190 -9.26 -6.24 -11.08
N THR A 191 -9.53 -7.53 -11.32
CA THR A 191 -10.63 -8.25 -10.66
C THR A 191 -10.19 -9.15 -9.51
N SER A 192 -8.95 -9.67 -9.57
CA SER A 192 -8.43 -10.65 -8.60
C SER A 192 -7.25 -10.05 -7.84
N GLN A 193 -7.40 -9.90 -6.52
CA GLN A 193 -6.38 -9.30 -5.67
C GLN A 193 -5.17 -10.22 -5.49
N SER A 194 -3.98 -9.62 -5.59
CA SER A 194 -2.67 -10.25 -5.46
C SER A 194 -2.13 -10.03 -4.04
N THR A 195 -1.88 -8.77 -3.67
CA THR A 195 -1.38 -8.31 -2.37
C THR A 195 -1.76 -6.83 -2.19
N TYR A 196 -1.20 -6.14 -1.21
CA TYR A 196 -1.43 -4.73 -0.93
C TYR A 196 -0.21 -4.10 -0.26
N VAL A 197 -0.07 -2.79 -0.37
CA VAL A 197 1.00 -2.02 0.29
C VAL A 197 0.49 -0.72 0.89
N SER A 198 1.27 -0.12 1.79
CA SER A 198 1.05 1.24 2.30
C SER A 198 1.43 2.30 1.28
N GLY A 199 1.01 3.55 1.51
CA GLY A 199 1.41 4.69 0.69
C GLY A 199 2.92 4.98 0.77
N GLN A 200 3.43 5.77 -0.18
CA GLN A 200 4.84 6.09 -0.36
C GLN A 200 5.73 4.92 -0.80
N THR A 201 5.14 3.80 -1.24
CA THR A 201 5.92 2.62 -1.66
C THR A 201 6.38 2.81 -3.09
N GLU A 202 7.70 2.72 -3.33
CA GLU A 202 8.28 2.69 -4.68
C GLU A 202 7.94 1.38 -5.39
N LEU A 203 7.64 1.48 -6.69
CA LEU A 203 7.35 0.38 -7.60
C LEU A 203 8.24 0.49 -8.83
N ASP A 204 8.74 -0.64 -9.32
CA ASP A 204 9.47 -0.68 -10.58
C ASP A 204 8.47 -0.73 -11.74
N TYR A 205 8.34 0.35 -12.49
CA TYR A 205 7.38 0.45 -13.58
C TYR A 205 7.79 -0.41 -14.78
N VAL A 206 6.89 -1.29 -15.22
CA VAL A 206 7.14 -2.18 -16.37
C VAL A 206 6.48 -1.62 -17.64
N ARG A 207 5.16 -1.44 -17.62
CA ARG A 207 4.38 -0.89 -18.75
C ARG A 207 2.94 -0.55 -18.37
N SER A 208 2.28 0.23 -19.22
CA SER A 208 0.87 0.56 -19.10
C SER A 208 -0.03 -0.29 -20.01
N HIS A 209 -1.18 -0.69 -19.48
CA HIS A 209 -2.32 -1.26 -20.19
C HIS A 209 -3.44 -0.22 -20.31
N ASN A 210 -4.57 -0.55 -20.93
CA ASN A 210 -5.65 0.42 -21.12
C ASN A 210 -6.30 0.90 -19.80
N GLU A 211 -6.30 0.07 -18.75
CA GLU A 211 -6.95 0.35 -17.46
C GLU A 211 -6.01 0.17 -16.25
N ALA A 212 -4.79 -0.34 -16.47
CA ALA A 212 -3.92 -0.82 -15.39
C ALA A 212 -2.47 -0.50 -15.69
N ILE A 213 -1.69 -0.30 -14.64
CA ILE A 213 -0.23 -0.21 -14.71
C ILE A 213 0.35 -1.53 -14.23
N GLU A 214 1.24 -2.11 -15.04
CA GLU A 214 2.04 -3.28 -14.67
C GLU A 214 3.36 -2.80 -14.07
N ALA A 215 3.68 -3.30 -12.88
CA ALA A 215 4.87 -2.94 -12.12
C ALA A 215 5.45 -4.17 -11.41
N GLU A 216 6.66 -4.06 -10.88
CA GLU A 216 7.30 -5.05 -10.04
C GLU A 216 7.49 -4.51 -8.62
N ILE A 217 7.27 -5.39 -7.64
CA ILE A 217 7.61 -5.15 -6.25
C ILE A 217 8.14 -6.44 -5.62
N ALA A 218 9.32 -6.37 -4.99
CA ALA A 218 9.96 -7.50 -4.31
C ALA A 218 10.19 -8.73 -5.21
N GLY A 219 10.41 -8.55 -6.52
CA GLY A 219 10.55 -9.65 -7.49
C GLY A 219 9.22 -10.21 -8.02
N ARG A 220 8.07 -9.61 -7.70
CA ARG A 220 6.75 -10.03 -8.18
C ARG A 220 6.11 -8.97 -9.06
N THR A 221 5.63 -9.41 -10.21
CA THR A 221 4.77 -8.63 -11.09
C THR A 221 3.40 -8.41 -10.45
N VAL A 222 2.97 -7.15 -10.44
CA VAL A 222 1.70 -6.66 -9.90
C VAL A 222 1.03 -5.72 -10.87
N PHE A 223 -0.29 -5.62 -10.76
CA PHE A 223 -1.10 -4.67 -11.52
C PHE A 223 -1.80 -3.72 -10.57
N VAL A 224 -1.78 -2.43 -10.90
CA VAL A 224 -2.33 -1.37 -10.06
C VAL A 224 -3.20 -0.43 -10.89
N LYS A 225 -4.17 0.18 -10.23
CA LYS A 225 -5.02 1.21 -10.83
C LYS A 225 -4.24 2.52 -10.97
N PRO A 226 -4.42 3.27 -12.08
CA PRO A 226 -3.78 4.56 -12.26
C PRO A 226 -4.12 5.58 -11.17
N GLU A 227 -5.34 5.55 -10.64
CA GLU A 227 -5.76 6.47 -9.56
C GLU A 227 -5.15 6.19 -8.17
N ASP A 228 -4.44 5.07 -7.99
CA ASP A 228 -3.84 4.69 -6.71
C ASP A 228 -2.30 4.93 -6.67
N VAL A 229 -1.74 5.47 -7.75
CA VAL A 229 -0.30 5.70 -7.92
C VAL A 229 0.03 7.00 -8.63
N THR A 230 1.17 7.56 -8.26
CA THR A 230 1.77 8.73 -8.91
C THR A 230 3.01 8.32 -9.70
N PHE A 231 3.04 8.68 -10.99
CA PHE A 231 4.26 8.66 -11.78
C PHE A 231 5.13 9.88 -11.44
N ILE A 232 6.42 9.67 -11.28
CA ILE A 232 7.42 10.71 -11.00
C ILE A 232 8.47 10.66 -12.12
N PRO A 233 8.28 11.43 -13.20
CA PRO A 233 9.27 11.52 -14.27
C PRO A 233 10.63 11.98 -13.76
N GLU A 234 11.69 11.59 -14.47
CA GLU A 234 13.09 11.82 -14.06
C GLU A 234 13.38 13.27 -13.63
N ALA A 235 12.79 14.25 -14.31
CA ALA A 235 12.94 15.67 -13.98
C ALA A 235 12.43 16.07 -12.57
N TYR A 236 11.53 15.28 -12.00
CA TYR A 236 10.90 15.53 -10.69
C TYR A 236 11.44 14.61 -9.58
N GLN A 237 12.26 13.61 -9.90
CA GLN A 237 12.82 12.68 -8.91
C GLN A 237 13.82 13.39 -8.00
N LYS A 238 13.79 13.04 -6.70
CA LYS A 238 14.67 13.63 -5.67
C LYS A 238 15.51 12.61 -4.90
N GLY A 239 15.21 11.33 -5.05
CA GLY A 239 15.88 10.24 -4.34
C GLY A 239 15.36 8.89 -4.79
N GLU A 240 15.96 7.84 -4.24
CA GLU A 240 15.57 6.45 -4.40
C GLU A 240 15.96 5.66 -3.13
N SER A 241 15.30 4.54 -2.88
CA SER A 241 15.71 3.61 -1.82
C SER A 241 17.05 2.96 -2.12
N TYR A 242 17.85 2.73 -1.08
CA TYR A 242 19.14 2.04 -1.21
C TYR A 242 19.49 1.22 0.03
N TYR A 243 20.29 0.19 -0.18
CA TYR A 243 20.93 -0.58 0.86
C TYR A 243 22.35 -0.08 1.11
N LYS A 244 22.81 -0.18 2.35
CA LYS A 244 24.14 0.27 2.77
C LYS A 244 24.78 -0.73 3.70
N ASN A 245 26.06 -1.05 3.48
CA ASN A 245 26.87 -1.72 4.49
C ASN A 245 27.33 -0.69 5.55
N ALA A 246 26.89 -0.86 6.80
CA ALA A 246 27.25 0.00 7.92
C ALA A 246 27.74 -0.85 9.10
N GLY A 247 29.04 -0.88 9.32
CA GLY A 247 29.69 -1.69 10.35
C GLY A 247 29.46 -3.19 10.16
N GLY A 248 29.41 -3.68 8.92
CA GLY A 248 29.09 -5.08 8.60
C GLY A 248 27.60 -5.44 8.68
N THR A 249 26.73 -4.50 9.05
CA THR A 249 25.28 -4.66 9.03
C THR A 249 24.73 -4.05 7.74
N LEU A 250 23.93 -4.82 7.00
CA LEU A 250 23.14 -4.31 5.90
C LEU A 250 21.98 -3.48 6.46
N GLN A 251 21.96 -2.20 6.13
CA GLN A 251 20.85 -1.30 6.40
C GLN A 251 20.08 -1.04 5.12
N HIS A 252 18.76 -1.02 5.20
CA HIS A 252 17.91 -0.53 4.10
C HIS A 252 17.41 0.86 4.46
N THR A 253 17.68 1.82 3.58
CA THR A 253 17.19 3.19 3.67
C THR A 253 16.11 3.38 2.62
N ILE A 254 14.87 3.35 3.09
CA ILE A 254 13.67 3.53 2.26
C ILE A 254 13.50 5.01 1.97
N TYR A 255 13.37 5.34 0.69
CA TYR A 255 12.92 6.64 0.23
C TYR A 255 11.39 6.68 0.10
N ARG A 256 10.77 7.79 0.50
CA ARG A 256 9.32 8.03 0.40
C ARG A 256 9.08 9.15 -0.60
N PRO A 257 8.81 8.83 -1.88
CA PRO A 257 8.94 9.79 -2.96
C PRO A 257 8.07 11.04 -2.85
N LEU A 258 6.81 10.90 -2.40
CA LEU A 258 5.86 12.02 -2.35
C LEU A 258 6.04 12.91 -1.12
N SER A 259 6.72 12.42 -0.09
CA SER A 259 7.06 13.18 1.13
C SER A 259 8.52 13.62 1.18
N GLU A 260 9.32 13.25 0.18
CA GLU A 260 10.76 13.53 0.08
C GLU A 260 11.53 13.19 1.36
N SER A 261 11.20 12.06 1.99
CA SER A 261 11.76 11.66 3.29
C SER A 261 12.37 10.26 3.27
N TYR A 262 13.29 10.01 4.21
CA TYR A 262 13.98 8.73 4.36
C TYR A 262 13.68 8.07 5.70
N ALA A 263 13.62 6.75 5.70
CA ALA A 263 13.57 5.93 6.90
C ALA A 263 14.55 4.76 6.77
N THR A 264 15.34 4.51 7.81
CA THR A 264 16.38 3.47 7.80
C THR A 264 16.11 2.41 8.86
N TYR A 265 16.37 1.15 8.54
CA TYR A 265 16.37 0.03 9.48
C TYR A 265 17.49 -0.96 9.15
N SER A 266 17.92 -1.73 10.16
CA SER A 266 18.84 -2.85 9.96
C SER A 266 18.10 -4.04 9.38
N TYR A 267 18.67 -4.71 8.37
CA TYR A 267 18.05 -5.85 7.72
C TYR A 267 18.76 -7.17 8.06
N GLY A 268 20.10 -7.20 8.00
CA GLY A 268 20.85 -8.42 8.26
C GLY A 268 22.35 -8.23 8.10
N LYS A 269 23.09 -9.34 7.96
CA LYS A 269 24.54 -9.30 7.67
C LYS A 269 24.79 -8.68 6.30
N ALA A 270 25.70 -7.72 6.20
CA ALA A 270 26.12 -7.20 4.91
C ALA A 270 26.72 -8.32 4.02
N PRO A 271 26.35 -8.41 2.74
CA PRO A 271 26.99 -9.31 1.78
C PRO A 271 28.50 -9.05 1.75
N ALA A 272 29.30 -10.10 1.59
CA ALA A 272 30.76 -9.98 1.54
C ALA A 272 31.25 -9.18 0.31
N SER A 273 30.42 -9.06 -0.72
CA SER A 273 30.63 -8.25 -1.91
C SER A 273 30.38 -6.75 -1.72
N MET A 274 29.94 -6.32 -0.54
CA MET A 274 29.73 -4.90 -0.23
C MET A 274 30.80 -4.38 0.73
N ASP A 275 31.56 -3.38 0.29
CA ASP A 275 32.55 -2.68 1.12
C ASP A 275 31.87 -1.82 2.20
N GLU A 276 32.58 -1.53 3.30
CA GLU A 276 32.06 -0.65 4.36
C GLU A 276 31.68 0.73 3.79
N GLY A 277 30.45 1.15 4.05
CA GLY A 277 29.91 2.42 3.57
C GLY A 277 29.36 2.40 2.14
N GLU A 278 29.55 1.29 1.39
CA GLU A 278 29.01 1.13 0.03
C GLU A 278 27.48 1.13 0.04
N THR A 279 26.89 1.76 -0.98
CA THR A 279 25.45 1.80 -1.22
C THR A 279 25.08 1.13 -2.54
N VAL A 280 24.00 0.35 -2.55
CA VAL A 280 23.50 -0.35 -3.75
C VAL A 280 21.97 -0.37 -3.76
N THR A 281 21.36 -0.39 -4.94
CA THR A 281 19.91 -0.60 -5.09
C THR A 281 19.60 -2.08 -5.30
N SER A 282 18.44 -2.55 -4.82
CA SER A 282 18.01 -3.94 -4.98
C SER A 282 16.48 -4.02 -4.93
N TRP A 283 15.85 -4.42 -6.03
CA TRP A 283 14.39 -4.53 -6.13
C TRP A 283 13.83 -5.81 -5.49
N ASP A 284 14.61 -6.89 -5.45
CA ASP A 284 14.22 -8.15 -4.82
C ASP A 284 14.58 -8.21 -3.31
N GLY A 285 15.48 -7.33 -2.86
CA GLY A 285 16.00 -7.30 -1.49
C GLY A 285 16.81 -8.54 -1.11
N ARG A 286 17.30 -9.28 -2.11
CA ARG A 286 18.06 -10.53 -1.97
C ARG A 286 19.37 -10.49 -2.75
N THR A 287 19.39 -9.82 -3.90
CA THR A 287 20.54 -9.74 -4.79
C THR A 287 21.22 -8.39 -4.65
N PHE A 288 22.51 -8.39 -4.33
CA PHE A 288 23.34 -7.21 -4.12
C PHE A 288 24.63 -7.36 -4.95
N ASN A 289 24.94 -6.39 -5.80
CA ASN A 289 26.09 -6.46 -6.72
C ASN A 289 26.12 -7.76 -7.57
N GLY A 290 24.95 -8.32 -7.89
CA GLY A 290 24.81 -9.57 -8.65
C GLY A 290 24.98 -10.86 -7.84
N GLU A 291 25.16 -10.78 -6.52
CA GLU A 291 25.26 -11.92 -5.63
C GLU A 291 24.03 -12.04 -4.73
N GLU A 292 23.49 -13.26 -4.61
CA GLU A 292 22.41 -13.53 -3.66
C GLU A 292 22.94 -13.61 -2.23
N ALA A 293 22.27 -12.90 -1.32
CA ALA A 293 22.53 -12.95 0.11
C ALA A 293 21.41 -13.70 0.85
N LYS A 294 21.77 -14.28 2.01
CA LYS A 294 20.84 -15.04 2.86
C LYS A 294 20.52 -14.26 4.12
N PHE A 295 19.23 -14.11 4.41
CA PHE A 295 18.75 -13.41 5.59
C PHE A 295 17.64 -14.19 6.29
N PHE A 296 17.38 -13.84 7.56
CA PHE A 296 16.30 -14.43 8.35
C PHE A 296 14.91 -14.22 7.74
N ASN A 297 14.70 -13.23 6.88
CA ASN A 297 13.40 -13.04 6.23
C ASN A 297 13.04 -14.22 5.31
N HIS A 298 14.02 -14.98 4.83
CA HIS A 298 13.84 -16.15 3.96
C HIS A 298 14.01 -17.48 4.72
N MET A 299 14.23 -17.45 6.04
CA MET A 299 14.33 -18.65 6.86
C MET A 299 12.95 -19.30 7.02
N ASP A 300 12.90 -20.63 6.92
CA ASP A 300 11.71 -21.40 7.34
C ASP A 300 11.51 -21.21 8.86
N LEU A 301 10.42 -20.54 9.22
CA LEU A 301 10.10 -20.16 10.59
C LEU A 301 9.78 -21.34 11.50
N ARG A 302 9.70 -22.56 10.96
CA ARG A 302 9.52 -23.79 11.76
C ARG A 302 10.83 -24.34 12.31
N ARG A 303 11.97 -23.84 11.81
CA ARG A 303 13.30 -24.24 12.29
C ARG A 303 13.50 -23.74 13.72
N GLN A 304 13.69 -24.66 14.65
CA GLN A 304 13.83 -24.34 16.06
C GLN A 304 15.08 -23.47 16.31
N SER A 305 14.93 -22.49 17.22
CA SER A 305 16.02 -21.60 17.62
C SER A 305 16.95 -22.30 18.62
N HIS A 306 18.22 -21.89 18.68
CA HIS A 306 19.18 -22.40 19.67
C HIS A 306 19.04 -21.75 21.05
N TYR A 307 18.36 -20.59 21.14
CA TYR A 307 18.42 -19.72 22.29
C TYR A 307 17.43 -20.10 23.41
N THR A 308 17.90 -20.08 24.66
CA THR A 308 17.06 -20.23 25.86
C THR A 308 16.34 -18.93 26.19
N GLY A 309 15.32 -18.98 27.06
CA GLY A 309 14.58 -17.78 27.46
C GLY A 309 15.48 -16.74 28.13
N GLU A 310 16.42 -17.19 28.97
CA GLU A 310 17.41 -16.34 29.64
C GLU A 310 18.29 -15.57 28.64
N MET A 311 18.72 -16.22 27.55
CA MET A 311 19.49 -15.56 26.49
C MET A 311 18.64 -14.51 25.75
N LEU A 312 17.36 -14.80 25.49
CA LEU A 312 16.45 -13.82 24.89
C LEU A 312 16.25 -12.61 25.81
N ASP A 313 16.06 -12.84 27.12
CA ASP A 313 15.93 -11.78 28.11
C ASP A 313 17.21 -10.96 28.27
N GLU A 314 18.39 -11.60 28.20
CA GLU A 314 19.70 -10.93 28.18
C GLU A 314 19.78 -9.93 27.02
N TYR A 315 19.44 -10.36 25.81
CA TYR A 315 19.45 -9.47 24.65
C TYR A 315 18.46 -8.31 24.79
N ILE A 316 17.23 -8.58 25.23
CA ILE A 316 16.22 -7.53 25.41
C ILE A 316 16.72 -6.50 26.43
N SER A 317 17.26 -6.96 27.57
CA SER A 317 17.80 -6.12 28.63
C SER A 317 19.01 -5.30 28.17
N SER A 318 19.90 -5.88 27.36
CA SER A 318 21.08 -5.18 26.85
C SER A 318 20.74 -4.06 25.86
N ARG A 319 19.62 -4.18 25.14
CA ARG A 319 19.15 -3.18 24.17
C ARG A 319 18.21 -2.15 24.76
N VAL A 320 17.26 -2.58 25.57
CA VAL A 320 16.21 -1.74 26.17
C VAL A 320 16.03 -2.16 27.63
N PRO A 321 16.82 -1.62 28.57
CA PRO A 321 16.86 -2.07 29.97
C PRO A 321 15.54 -1.94 30.76
N ASP A 322 14.62 -1.11 30.29
CA ASP A 322 13.29 -0.87 30.85
C ASP A 322 12.17 -1.49 29.99
N SER A 323 12.50 -2.46 29.13
CA SER A 323 11.53 -3.16 28.29
C SER A 323 10.59 -4.04 29.14
N PRO A 324 9.27 -3.91 28.98
CA PRO A 324 8.31 -4.83 29.60
C PRO A 324 8.46 -6.29 29.15
N LEU A 325 9.18 -6.57 28.06
CA LEU A 325 9.42 -7.94 27.59
C LEU A 325 10.46 -8.69 28.43
N ILE A 326 11.23 -8.02 29.30
CA ILE A 326 12.25 -8.66 30.13
C ILE A 326 11.57 -9.60 31.13
N GLY A 327 12.06 -10.84 31.23
CA GLY A 327 11.50 -11.90 32.07
C GLY A 327 10.41 -12.72 31.37
N HIS A 328 10.28 -12.55 30.05
CA HIS A 328 9.32 -13.28 29.22
C HIS A 328 9.97 -14.09 28.10
N GLY A 329 11.31 -14.22 28.10
CA GLY A 329 12.05 -15.09 27.19
C GLY A 329 11.50 -16.53 27.15
N ASP A 330 11.22 -17.11 28.32
CA ASP A 330 10.68 -18.47 28.43
C ASP A 330 9.32 -18.64 27.75
N ALA A 331 8.50 -17.58 27.70
CA ALA A 331 7.21 -17.64 27.02
C ALA A 331 7.38 -17.84 25.51
N PHE A 332 8.37 -17.17 24.89
CA PHE A 332 8.69 -17.35 23.48
C PHE A 332 9.21 -18.76 23.19
N VAL A 333 10.13 -19.26 24.02
CA VAL A 333 10.72 -20.60 23.87
C VAL A 333 9.65 -21.67 24.06
N LYS A 334 8.90 -21.63 25.15
CA LYS A 334 7.84 -22.60 25.47
C LYS A 334 6.80 -22.70 24.36
N VAL A 335 6.24 -21.57 23.90
CA VAL A 335 5.24 -21.58 22.83
C VAL A 335 5.88 -22.00 21.50
N GLY A 336 7.10 -21.54 21.22
CA GLY A 336 7.85 -21.93 20.01
C GLY A 336 8.03 -23.44 19.92
N GLU A 337 8.45 -24.10 21.00
CA GLU A 337 8.65 -25.54 21.05
C GLU A 337 7.34 -26.32 20.93
N GLU A 338 6.29 -25.87 21.60
CA GLU A 338 4.99 -26.54 21.62
C GLU A 338 4.35 -26.64 20.23
N TYR A 339 4.50 -25.59 19.41
CA TYR A 339 3.89 -25.51 18.07
C TYR A 339 4.91 -25.62 16.92
N GLY A 340 6.19 -25.84 17.22
CA GLY A 340 7.24 -25.97 16.20
C GLY A 340 7.53 -24.67 15.45
N ILE A 341 7.61 -23.54 16.16
CA ILE A 341 7.92 -22.21 15.62
C ILE A 341 9.21 -21.65 16.26
N ASN A 342 10.04 -20.98 15.47
CA ASN A 342 11.30 -20.41 15.90
C ASN A 342 11.12 -19.32 16.99
N ALA A 343 11.71 -19.52 18.16
CA ALA A 343 11.58 -18.61 19.31
C ALA A 343 12.22 -17.22 19.07
N LEU A 344 13.36 -17.15 18.38
CA LEU A 344 14.00 -15.89 18.00
C LEU A 344 13.08 -15.03 17.11
N TYR A 345 12.37 -15.66 16.17
CA TYR A 345 11.35 -15.00 15.37
C TYR A 345 10.18 -14.48 16.23
N LEU A 346 9.65 -15.30 17.16
CA LEU A 346 8.53 -14.86 18.01
C LEU A 346 8.89 -13.63 18.84
N MET A 347 10.10 -13.61 19.43
CA MET A 347 10.63 -12.45 20.14
C MET A 347 10.79 -11.25 19.20
N ALA A 348 11.43 -11.43 18.04
CA ALA A 348 11.66 -10.36 17.08
C ALA A 348 10.36 -9.74 16.55
N HIS A 349 9.35 -10.57 16.29
CA HIS A 349 8.02 -10.15 15.89
C HIS A 349 7.34 -9.34 17.01
N ALA A 350 7.38 -9.82 18.26
CA ALA A 350 6.85 -9.09 19.40
C ALA A 350 7.55 -7.73 19.59
N ILE A 351 8.89 -7.69 19.50
CA ILE A 351 9.66 -6.44 19.57
C ILE A 351 9.18 -5.44 18.51
N HIS A 352 8.98 -5.91 17.28
CA HIS A 352 8.56 -5.08 16.15
C HIS A 352 7.17 -4.47 16.38
N GLU A 353 6.18 -5.29 16.71
CA GLU A 353 4.77 -4.89 16.78
C GLU A 353 4.42 -4.12 18.06
N SER A 354 5.15 -4.36 19.15
CA SER A 354 4.90 -3.73 20.44
C SER A 354 5.89 -2.63 20.82
N ALA A 355 6.82 -2.27 19.92
CA ALA A 355 7.92 -1.37 20.22
C ALA A 355 8.68 -1.78 21.50
N TRP A 356 9.20 -3.01 21.51
CA TRP A 356 9.86 -3.62 22.67
C TRP A 356 8.94 -3.74 23.91
N GLY A 357 7.67 -4.08 23.71
CA GLY A 357 6.66 -4.21 24.77
C GLY A 357 6.12 -2.87 25.29
N LYS A 358 6.61 -1.73 24.80
CA LYS A 358 6.27 -0.41 25.34
C LYS A 358 4.98 0.18 24.77
N SER A 359 4.41 -0.40 23.71
CA SER A 359 3.16 0.10 23.16
C SER A 359 2.06 0.06 24.22
N ARG A 360 1.17 1.06 24.19
CA ARG A 360 0.08 1.14 25.17
C ARG A 360 -0.86 -0.07 25.08
N ILE A 361 -1.11 -0.59 23.87
CA ILE A 361 -1.90 -1.80 23.66
C ILE A 361 -1.21 -3.02 24.26
N ALA A 362 0.12 -3.14 24.12
CA ALA A 362 0.87 -4.20 24.77
C ALA A 362 0.72 -4.12 26.29
N GLN A 363 0.99 -2.97 26.90
CA GLN A 363 0.97 -2.84 28.36
C GLN A 363 -0.42 -2.95 28.98
N ASP A 364 -1.42 -2.28 28.40
CA ASP A 364 -2.76 -2.20 28.99
C ASP A 364 -3.58 -3.48 28.71
N LYS A 365 -3.31 -4.17 27.59
CA LYS A 365 -4.12 -5.30 27.11
C LYS A 365 -3.35 -6.62 26.95
N ASN A 366 -2.08 -6.64 27.33
CA ASN A 366 -1.16 -7.76 27.08
C ASN A 366 -1.12 -8.20 25.60
N ASN A 367 -1.38 -7.30 24.66
CA ASN A 367 -1.48 -7.63 23.24
C ASN A 367 -0.22 -7.17 22.49
N LEU A 368 0.75 -8.07 22.34
CA LEU A 368 2.06 -7.78 21.75
C LEU A 368 2.04 -7.57 20.24
N PHE A 369 1.00 -8.02 19.53
CA PHE A 369 0.96 -8.08 18.07
C PHE A 369 -0.15 -7.22 17.45
N GLY A 370 -0.77 -6.34 18.23
CA GLY A 370 -1.83 -5.45 17.75
C GLY A 370 -3.06 -6.17 17.19
N ILE A 371 -3.36 -7.39 17.65
CA ILE A 371 -4.42 -8.23 17.09
C ILE A 371 -5.79 -7.56 17.29
N ASP A 372 -6.57 -7.48 16.20
CA ASP A 372 -7.87 -6.81 16.04
C ASP A 372 -7.87 -5.30 16.33
N ALA A 373 -6.71 -4.63 16.26
CA ALA A 373 -6.60 -3.18 16.37
C ALA A 373 -7.01 -2.49 15.05
N HIS A 374 -8.31 -2.37 14.78
CA HIS A 374 -8.84 -1.77 13.54
C HIS A 374 -8.89 -0.23 13.54
N ASP A 375 -8.93 0.36 12.34
CA ASP A 375 -8.89 1.81 12.11
C ASP A 375 -10.01 2.60 12.82
N GLY A 376 -9.68 3.84 13.22
CA GLY A 376 -10.58 4.77 13.88
C GLY A 376 -10.72 4.57 15.40
N ASN A 377 -10.42 3.37 15.92
CA ASN A 377 -10.35 3.11 17.36
C ASN A 377 -9.48 1.89 17.74
N ALA A 378 -8.24 1.87 17.25
CA ALA A 378 -7.32 0.75 17.38
C ALA A 378 -7.16 0.24 18.83
N TYR A 379 -7.09 1.14 19.81
CA TYR A 379 -6.95 0.76 21.21
C TYR A 379 -8.19 0.03 21.75
N GLU A 380 -9.40 0.55 21.52
CA GLU A 380 -10.62 -0.09 22.03
C GLU A 380 -10.91 -1.42 21.34
N ALA A 381 -10.66 -1.50 20.03
CA ALA A 381 -10.88 -2.71 19.24
C ALA A 381 -9.90 -3.84 19.54
N ALA A 382 -8.66 -3.51 19.91
CA ALA A 382 -7.62 -4.50 20.18
C ALA A 382 -8.06 -5.55 21.21
N MET A 383 -7.76 -6.81 20.94
CA MET A 383 -8.00 -7.90 21.89
C MET A 383 -7.21 -7.69 23.18
N GLU A 384 -7.78 -8.15 24.30
CA GLU A 384 -7.15 -8.20 25.60
C GLU A 384 -6.84 -9.65 25.99
N TYR A 385 -5.66 -9.87 26.56
CA TYR A 385 -5.15 -11.16 26.97
C TYR A 385 -4.78 -11.16 28.46
N GLU A 386 -4.77 -12.34 29.07
CA GLU A 386 -4.41 -12.51 30.48
C GLU A 386 -2.92 -12.24 30.75
N SER A 387 -2.05 -12.47 29.76
CA SER A 387 -0.60 -12.29 29.84
C SER A 387 0.03 -12.16 28.45
N PHE A 388 1.31 -11.74 28.40
CA PHE A 388 2.07 -11.77 27.16
C PHE A 388 2.17 -13.18 26.57
N GLU A 389 2.40 -14.22 27.40
CA GLU A 389 2.41 -15.62 26.94
C GLU A 389 1.09 -15.99 26.26
N ALA A 390 -0.05 -15.57 26.80
CA ALA A 390 -1.35 -15.82 26.20
C ALA A 390 -1.49 -15.17 24.81
N SER A 391 -0.97 -13.96 24.63
CA SER A 391 -0.97 -13.29 23.32
C SER A 391 -0.03 -13.96 22.30
N ILE A 392 1.15 -14.42 22.74
CA ILE A 392 2.11 -15.17 21.91
C ILE A 392 1.49 -16.48 21.45
N ARG A 393 0.88 -17.22 22.38
CA ARG A 393 0.15 -18.46 22.09
C ARG A 393 -0.97 -18.23 21.10
N TYR A 394 -1.77 -17.18 21.28
CA TYR A 394 -2.85 -16.86 20.35
C TYR A 394 -2.33 -16.57 18.93
N LEU A 395 -1.26 -15.76 18.78
CA LEU A 395 -0.65 -15.52 17.47
C LEU A 395 -0.28 -16.85 16.80
N VAL A 396 0.43 -17.71 17.53
CA VAL A 396 0.94 -18.97 17.01
C VAL A 396 -0.19 -19.92 16.66
N GLU A 397 -1.10 -20.19 17.60
CA GLU A 397 -2.17 -21.17 17.44
C GLU A 397 -3.25 -20.72 16.45
N GLU A 398 -3.68 -19.45 16.50
CA GLU A 398 -4.84 -19.01 15.72
C GLU A 398 -4.47 -18.43 14.36
N LYS A 399 -3.26 -17.85 14.23
CA LYS A 399 -2.83 -17.20 12.98
C LYS A 399 -1.77 -18.03 12.28
N LEU A 400 -0.66 -18.33 12.94
CA LEU A 400 0.47 -18.96 12.26
C LEU A 400 0.16 -20.39 11.81
N THR A 401 -0.27 -21.26 12.72
CA THR A 401 -0.48 -22.69 12.41
C THR A 401 -1.79 -22.99 11.69
N LYS A 402 -2.76 -22.06 11.70
CA LYS A 402 -4.06 -22.23 11.02
C LYS A 402 -4.20 -21.46 9.70
N GLN A 403 -3.39 -20.44 9.46
CA GLN A 403 -3.62 -19.52 8.32
C GLN A 403 -2.36 -19.21 7.49
N TYR A 404 -1.19 -19.05 8.12
CA TYR A 404 -0.01 -18.51 7.45
C TYR A 404 1.09 -19.54 7.14
N LEU A 405 1.37 -20.46 8.07
CA LEU A 405 2.48 -21.41 8.00
C LEU A 405 1.98 -22.85 7.84
N VAL A 406 0.84 -23.01 7.15
CA VAL A 406 0.18 -24.29 6.87
C VAL A 406 -0.39 -24.28 5.45
N GLU A 407 -0.16 -25.33 4.65
CA GLU A 407 -0.37 -25.30 3.19
C GLU A 407 -1.81 -25.05 2.75
N ASP A 408 -2.80 -25.48 3.54
CA ASP A 408 -4.23 -25.27 3.29
C ASP A 408 -4.77 -23.98 3.94
N GLY A 409 -3.92 -23.21 4.60
CA GLY A 409 -4.27 -21.95 5.25
C GLY A 409 -4.63 -20.86 4.24
N SER A 410 -5.64 -20.04 4.57
CA SER A 410 -6.15 -18.99 3.65
C SER A 410 -5.14 -17.90 3.32
N TYR A 411 -4.04 -17.78 4.09
CA TYR A 411 -2.98 -16.79 3.89
C TYR A 411 -1.61 -17.43 3.59
N PHE A 412 -1.58 -18.73 3.30
CA PHE A 412 -0.35 -19.45 3.03
C PHE A 412 0.34 -18.95 1.76
N ASN A 413 1.58 -18.48 1.91
CA ASN A 413 2.44 -18.05 0.81
C ASN A 413 3.89 -18.56 0.98
N GLY A 414 4.07 -19.59 1.83
CA GLY A 414 5.38 -20.13 2.21
C GLY A 414 5.63 -20.01 3.72
N TYR A 415 6.65 -20.73 4.20
CA TYR A 415 6.94 -20.86 5.64
C TYR A 415 7.86 -19.76 6.21
N THR A 416 8.01 -18.64 5.51
CA THR A 416 8.98 -17.58 5.82
C THR A 416 8.29 -16.27 6.21
N LEU A 417 9.01 -15.33 6.82
CA LEU A 417 8.55 -13.94 6.93
C LEU A 417 8.27 -13.35 5.54
N GLY A 418 9.26 -13.53 4.66
CA GLY A 418 9.22 -13.22 3.24
C GLY A 418 9.08 -11.73 2.92
N ASN A 419 8.48 -11.47 1.77
CA ASN A 419 8.29 -10.15 1.17
C ASN A 419 6.92 -10.13 0.44
N LYS A 420 6.70 -9.19 -0.49
CA LYS A 420 5.44 -9.13 -1.25
C LYS A 420 5.26 -10.24 -2.29
N SER A 421 6.30 -11.04 -2.50
CA SER A 421 6.31 -12.18 -3.42
C SER A 421 6.00 -13.50 -2.74
N THR A 422 6.61 -13.75 -1.57
CA THR A 422 6.49 -15.02 -0.83
C THR A 422 6.45 -14.78 0.68
N GLY A 423 6.04 -15.80 1.44
CA GLY A 423 5.97 -15.77 2.90
C GLY A 423 4.82 -14.95 3.46
N MET A 424 4.83 -14.74 4.77
CA MET A 424 3.76 -14.07 5.51
C MET A 424 3.45 -12.66 4.97
N ASN A 425 4.48 -11.90 4.59
CA ASN A 425 4.33 -10.49 4.20
C ASN A 425 3.49 -10.26 2.93
N VAL A 426 3.20 -11.31 2.15
CA VAL A 426 2.24 -11.23 1.04
C VAL A 426 0.85 -10.81 1.54
N LYS A 427 0.46 -11.22 2.75
CA LYS A 427 -0.89 -10.99 3.29
C LYS A 427 -0.93 -10.39 4.70
N TYR A 428 0.19 -10.37 5.44
CA TYR A 428 0.23 -9.99 6.85
C TYR A 428 0.19 -8.49 7.10
N ALA A 429 1.05 -7.71 6.44
CA ALA A 429 1.22 -6.28 6.69
C ALA A 429 1.15 -5.46 5.39
N SER A 430 0.75 -4.20 5.46
CA SER A 430 0.83 -3.28 4.31
C SER A 430 2.25 -2.77 4.07
N ASP A 431 3.12 -2.80 5.07
CA ASP A 431 4.53 -2.45 4.90
C ASP A 431 5.25 -3.51 4.03
N PRO A 432 5.71 -3.18 2.82
CA PRO A 432 6.38 -4.14 1.94
C PRO A 432 7.68 -4.68 2.53
N TYR A 433 8.24 -4.00 3.54
CA TYR A 433 9.49 -4.35 4.20
C TYR A 433 9.31 -4.92 5.62
N TRP A 434 8.08 -5.20 6.05
CA TRP A 434 7.78 -5.79 7.37
C TRP A 434 8.66 -7.00 7.70
N GLY A 435 8.74 -7.96 6.77
CA GLY A 435 9.56 -9.17 6.95
C GLY A 435 11.06 -8.87 7.08
N GLN A 436 11.56 -7.85 6.36
CA GLN A 436 12.95 -7.41 6.47
C GLN A 436 13.24 -6.74 7.82
N LYS A 437 12.29 -5.96 8.35
CA LYS A 437 12.44 -5.29 9.66
C LYS A 437 12.48 -6.30 10.81
N ILE A 438 11.62 -7.32 10.78
CA ILE A 438 11.65 -8.41 11.76
C ILE A 438 12.95 -9.21 11.62
N ALA A 439 13.38 -9.54 10.40
CA ALA A 439 14.66 -10.19 10.17
C ALA A 439 15.85 -9.38 10.70
N GLY A 440 15.76 -8.05 10.64
CA GLY A 440 16.69 -7.13 11.28
C GLY A 440 16.78 -7.32 12.79
N HIS A 441 15.63 -7.42 13.48
CA HIS A 441 15.61 -7.71 14.91
C HIS A 441 16.20 -9.08 15.23
N MET A 442 15.90 -10.11 14.42
CA MET A 442 16.47 -11.45 14.56
C MET A 442 18.00 -11.41 14.41
N TYR A 443 18.51 -10.74 13.37
CA TYR A 443 19.94 -10.61 13.13
C TYR A 443 20.67 -9.88 14.26
N MET A 444 20.13 -8.76 14.75
CA MET A 444 20.76 -7.99 15.83
C MET A 444 20.79 -8.77 17.15
N ALA A 445 19.79 -9.62 17.40
CA ALA A 445 19.75 -10.52 18.54
C ALA A 445 20.76 -11.66 18.38
N ASP A 446 20.72 -12.33 17.24
CA ASP A 446 21.61 -13.44 16.93
C ASP A 446 23.09 -13.03 17.00
N GLN A 447 23.46 -11.88 16.43
CA GLN A 447 24.82 -11.34 16.52
C GLN A 447 25.26 -11.07 17.98
N HIS A 448 24.35 -10.63 18.84
CA HIS A 448 24.66 -10.39 20.25
C HIS A 448 24.86 -11.70 21.02
N LEU A 449 24.05 -12.71 20.70
CA LEU A 449 24.00 -13.99 21.41
C LEU A 449 24.95 -15.06 20.84
N GLY A 450 25.85 -14.68 19.94
CA GLY A 450 26.94 -15.55 19.46
C GLY A 450 26.76 -16.15 18.06
N GLY A 451 25.68 -15.80 17.35
CA GLY A 451 25.51 -16.12 15.93
C GLY A 451 25.09 -17.55 15.63
N TYR A 452 24.40 -18.22 16.55
CA TYR A 452 24.05 -19.64 16.43
C TYR A 452 22.92 -19.88 15.42
N ASP A 453 21.90 -19.02 15.38
CA ASP A 453 20.79 -19.14 14.44
C ASP A 453 21.21 -18.69 13.02
N GLN A 454 22.29 -17.91 12.85
CA GLN A 454 22.85 -17.62 11.52
C GLN A 454 23.19 -18.90 10.74
N LYS A 455 23.58 -19.98 11.44
CA LYS A 455 23.88 -21.30 10.84
C LYS A 455 22.63 -21.96 10.22
N LEU A 456 21.44 -21.63 10.72
CA LEU A 456 20.17 -22.05 10.13
C LEU A 456 19.95 -21.42 8.74
N LEU A 457 20.71 -20.40 8.34
CA LEU A 457 20.62 -19.86 6.98
C LEU A 457 21.54 -20.61 6.00
N GLU A 458 22.60 -21.24 6.51
CA GLU A 458 23.67 -21.81 5.69
C GLU A 458 23.35 -23.23 5.22
N ASP A 459 22.77 -24.05 6.10
CA ASP A 459 22.48 -25.47 5.88
C ASP A 459 21.01 -25.77 6.22
N GLU A 460 20.26 -26.34 5.26
CA GLU A 460 18.84 -26.69 5.41
C GLU A 460 18.62 -27.93 6.30
N ASP A 461 19.61 -28.82 6.38
CA ASP A 461 19.56 -30.05 7.18
C ASP A 461 20.07 -29.83 8.62
N TYR A 462 20.58 -28.62 8.92
CA TYR A 462 21.09 -28.31 10.25
C TYR A 462 19.96 -28.23 11.29
N VAL A 463 20.01 -29.16 12.25
CA VAL A 463 19.11 -29.21 13.40
C VAL A 463 19.79 -28.49 14.56
N ALA A 464 19.07 -27.57 15.20
CA ALA A 464 19.58 -26.87 16.37
C ALA A 464 19.84 -27.85 17.53
N GLU A 465 21.10 -28.00 17.93
CA GLU A 465 21.46 -28.59 19.21
C GLU A 465 21.28 -27.50 20.26
N LYS A 466 20.31 -27.67 21.17
CA LYS A 466 20.07 -26.69 22.24
C LYS A 466 21.29 -26.61 23.15
N PHE A 467 21.53 -25.44 23.73
CA PHE A 467 22.39 -25.35 24.91
C PHE A 467 21.74 -26.20 26.01
N GLU A 468 22.39 -27.31 26.38
CA GLU A 468 22.02 -28.04 27.58
C GLU A 468 22.25 -27.09 28.77
N GLU A 469 21.23 -26.86 29.59
CA GLU A 469 21.44 -26.37 30.95
C GLU A 469 22.35 -27.40 31.62
N GLU A 470 23.62 -27.06 31.86
CA GLU A 470 24.48 -27.86 32.74
C GLU A 470 23.78 -27.88 34.10
N SER A 471 23.05 -28.96 34.38
CA SER A 471 22.62 -29.28 35.73
C SER A 471 23.88 -29.60 36.52
N ASP A 472 24.40 -28.62 37.26
CA ASP A 472 25.34 -28.83 38.35
C ASP A 472 24.66 -29.71 39.42
N ASP A 473 24.68 -31.03 39.22
CA ASP A 473 24.50 -32.00 40.30
C ASP A 473 25.86 -32.67 40.52
N GLU A 474 26.65 -32.03 41.39
CA GLU A 474 27.77 -32.65 42.10
C GLU A 474 27.30 -33.98 42.73
N ASN A 475 27.63 -35.11 42.11
CA ASN A 475 27.81 -36.33 42.88
C ASN A 475 28.85 -37.24 42.24
N ASN A 476 30.11 -36.89 42.46
CA ASN A 476 31.20 -37.84 42.26
C ASN A 476 32.02 -37.97 43.55
N GLY A 477 31.78 -39.08 44.24
CA GLY A 477 32.83 -39.79 44.97
C GLY A 477 32.78 -39.72 46.49
N ASP A 478 32.19 -40.75 47.11
CA ASP A 478 32.99 -41.54 48.06
C ASP A 478 32.39 -42.96 48.23
N GLN A 479 33.05 -43.95 47.64
CA GLN A 479 32.93 -45.36 48.04
C GLN A 479 34.27 -45.75 48.70
N PRO A 480 34.27 -46.25 49.95
CA PRO A 480 35.51 -46.59 50.63
C PRO A 480 36.09 -47.89 50.09
N ALA A 481 37.40 -47.89 49.88
CA ALA A 481 38.20 -49.04 49.50
C ALA A 481 38.22 -50.11 50.61
N ASP A 482 37.97 -51.34 50.19
CA ASP A 482 38.08 -52.58 50.95
C ASP A 482 39.56 -52.91 51.21
N GLU A 483 39.99 -52.85 52.48
CA GLU A 483 41.31 -53.32 52.91
C GLU A 483 41.28 -54.85 53.09
N GLY A 484 41.80 -55.56 52.09
CA GLY A 484 42.20 -56.95 52.25
C GLY A 484 43.37 -57.07 53.25
N LYS A 485 43.15 -57.74 54.38
CA LYS A 485 44.20 -58.31 55.23
C LYS A 485 44.15 -59.83 55.22
N ALA A 486 45.31 -60.40 54.98
CA ALA A 486 45.65 -61.81 55.16
C ALA A 486 45.43 -62.26 56.62
N GLU A 487 44.77 -63.41 56.79
CA GLU A 487 45.28 -64.66 57.39
C GLU A 487 44.27 -65.80 57.22
#